data_AF-A0A7Z9UJ66-F1
#
_entry.id   AF-A0A7Z9UJ66-F1
#
_cell.length_a   1.000
_cell.length_b   1.000
_cell.length_c   1.000
_cell.angle_alpha   90.00
_cell.angle_beta   90.00
_cell.angle_gamma   90.00
#
_symmetry.space_group_name_H-M   'P 1'
#
loop_
_entity.id
_entity.type
_entity.pdbx_description
1 polymer ?
#
loop_
_entity_poly.entity_id
_entity_poly.type
_entity_poly.pdbx_seq_one_letter_code
_entity_poly.pdbx_strand_id
1 'polypeptide(L)'
;MNTDLITRDKIYTVPELARELGLTERSIRFYESKGLLSPKRAGNTRVFTYKDRARLIIIMRGKRTGTSLAGIKKILDLYDADPKHHKQAKAVLNGIKERITIFEEQREELKIVLDELELIKNNCLKILGKDNDNPSDF
;
A
#
# COMPACT_ATOMS: atom_id res chain seq x y z
N MET A 1 25.30 -5.42 -12.53
CA MET A 1 24.21 -6.41 -12.69
C MET A 1 23.08 -5.73 -13.44
N ASN A 2 22.59 -6.41 -14.49
CA ASN A 2 21.82 -5.87 -15.62
C ASN A 2 20.66 -4.95 -15.23
N THR A 3 20.78 -3.67 -15.58
CA THR A 3 19.66 -2.76 -15.73
C THR A 3 19.09 -3.00 -17.13
N ASP A 4 18.24 -4.02 -17.27
CA ASP A 4 17.55 -4.27 -18.53
C ASP A 4 16.80 -3.01 -18.94
N LEU A 5 17.14 -2.49 -20.13
CA LEU A 5 16.35 -1.50 -20.82
C LEU A 5 14.97 -2.11 -21.08
N ILE A 6 14.02 -1.85 -20.18
CA ILE A 6 12.62 -2.14 -20.42
C ILE A 6 12.17 -1.26 -21.58
N THR A 7 12.19 -1.81 -22.78
CA THR A 7 11.67 -1.18 -23.99
C THR A 7 10.20 -0.86 -23.80
N ARG A 8 9.79 0.36 -24.15
CA ARG A 8 8.39 0.81 -24.05
C ARG A 8 7.41 -0.04 -24.87
N ASP A 9 7.94 -0.86 -25.78
CA ASP A 9 7.21 -1.79 -26.64
C ASP A 9 7.03 -3.19 -26.02
N LYS A 10 7.57 -3.43 -24.81
CA LYS A 10 7.40 -4.72 -24.13
C LYS A 10 5.93 -4.98 -23.79
N ILE A 11 5.47 -6.16 -24.18
CA ILE A 11 4.18 -6.72 -23.81
C ILE A 11 4.40 -7.74 -22.70
N TYR A 12 3.48 -7.77 -21.74
CA TYR A 12 3.49 -8.67 -20.60
C TYR A 12 2.21 -9.50 -20.55
N THR A 13 2.31 -10.71 -20.04
CA THR A 13 1.18 -11.57 -19.69
C THR A 13 0.82 -11.42 -18.22
N VAL A 14 -0.35 -11.95 -17.81
CA VAL A 14 -0.75 -11.97 -16.38
C VAL A 14 0.30 -12.67 -15.50
N PRO A 15 0.82 -13.87 -15.85
CA PRO A 15 1.78 -14.56 -15.00
C PRO A 15 3.12 -13.81 -14.88
N GLU A 16 3.56 -13.13 -15.95
CA GLU A 16 4.79 -12.33 -15.93
C GLU A 16 4.66 -11.14 -14.99
N LEU A 17 3.57 -10.35 -15.09
CA LEU A 17 3.33 -9.24 -14.19
C LEU A 17 3.12 -9.67 -12.75
N ALA A 18 2.45 -10.81 -12.54
CA ALA A 18 2.25 -11.40 -11.22
C ALA A 18 3.60 -11.69 -10.57
N ARG A 19 4.49 -12.37 -11.28
CA ARG A 19 5.84 -12.71 -10.80
C ARG A 19 6.69 -11.46 -10.58
N GLU A 20 6.72 -10.56 -11.56
CA GLU A 20 7.55 -9.36 -11.52
C GLU A 20 7.18 -8.41 -10.39
N LEU A 21 5.88 -8.24 -10.14
CA LEU A 21 5.37 -7.29 -9.14
C LEU A 21 5.05 -7.95 -7.79
N GLY A 22 5.32 -9.25 -7.63
CA GLY A 22 4.99 -9.99 -6.41
C GLY A 22 3.48 -10.02 -6.12
N LEU A 23 2.65 -10.05 -7.17
CA LEU A 23 1.20 -10.13 -7.08
C LEU A 23 0.73 -11.55 -7.40
N THR A 24 -0.45 -11.91 -6.93
CA THR A 24 -1.14 -13.09 -7.47
C THR A 24 -1.81 -12.72 -8.79
N GLU A 25 -1.93 -13.67 -9.71
CA GLU A 25 -2.73 -13.46 -10.92
C GLU A 25 -4.19 -13.10 -10.60
N ARG A 26 -4.71 -13.65 -9.49
CA ARG A 26 -6.06 -13.32 -8.99
C ARG A 26 -6.18 -11.84 -8.65
N SER A 27 -5.15 -11.24 -8.06
CA SER A 27 -5.12 -9.80 -7.74
C SER A 27 -5.14 -8.96 -9.02
N ILE A 28 -4.38 -9.35 -10.06
CA ILE A 28 -4.38 -8.64 -11.35
C ILE A 28 -5.77 -8.70 -12.00
N ARG A 29 -6.38 -9.90 -12.05
CA ARG A 29 -7.75 -10.08 -12.57
C ARG A 29 -8.79 -9.32 -11.75
N PHE A 30 -8.59 -9.19 -10.44
CA PHE A 30 -9.45 -8.39 -9.59
C PHE A 30 -9.37 -6.90 -9.97
N TYR A 31 -8.17 -6.35 -10.21
CA TYR A 31 -8.02 -4.96 -10.65
C TYR A 31 -8.61 -4.70 -12.04
N GLU A 32 -8.48 -5.66 -12.96
CA GLU A 32 -9.20 -5.66 -14.25
C GLU A 32 -10.72 -5.59 -14.02
N SER A 33 -11.29 -6.46 -13.18
CA SER A 33 -12.74 -6.46 -12.90
C SER A 33 -13.26 -5.18 -12.23
N LYS A 34 -12.37 -4.42 -11.59
CA LYS A 34 -12.68 -3.11 -10.98
C LYS A 34 -12.44 -1.95 -11.95
N GLY A 35 -12.13 -2.23 -13.22
CA GLY A 35 -11.91 -1.22 -14.26
C GLY A 35 -10.64 -0.39 -14.06
N LEU A 36 -9.68 -0.89 -13.27
CA LEU A 36 -8.40 -0.20 -13.02
C LEU A 36 -7.37 -0.51 -14.12
N LEU A 37 -7.56 -1.61 -14.83
CA LEU A 37 -6.73 -2.09 -15.93
C LEU A 37 -7.63 -2.46 -17.11
N SER A 38 -7.13 -2.24 -18.32
CA SER A 38 -7.84 -2.55 -19.56
C SER A 38 -6.89 -3.30 -20.51
N PRO A 39 -6.49 -4.56 -20.16
CA PRO A 39 -5.57 -5.32 -20.99
C PRO A 39 -6.15 -5.59 -22.38
N LYS A 40 -5.27 -5.65 -23.38
CA LYS A 40 -5.63 -6.14 -24.71
C LYS A 40 -5.62 -7.66 -24.71
N ARG A 41 -6.16 -8.26 -25.77
CA ARG A 41 -6.06 -9.70 -26.02
C ARG A 41 -5.20 -9.97 -27.25
N ALA A 42 -4.30 -10.94 -27.13
CA ALA A 42 -3.59 -11.57 -28.24
C ALA A 42 -4.06 -13.02 -28.31
N GLY A 43 -5.03 -13.29 -29.19
CA GLY A 43 -5.81 -14.53 -29.16
C GLY A 43 -6.58 -14.68 -27.83
N ASN A 44 -6.36 -15.78 -27.13
CA ASN A 44 -6.96 -16.04 -25.82
C ASN A 44 -6.17 -15.45 -24.63
N THR A 45 -4.98 -14.92 -24.88
CA THR A 45 -4.08 -14.44 -23.82
C THR A 45 -4.29 -12.96 -23.55
N ARG A 46 -4.45 -12.60 -22.27
CA ARG A 46 -4.44 -11.20 -21.83
C ARG A 46 -3.02 -10.65 -21.90
N VAL A 47 -2.88 -9.53 -22.59
CA VAL A 47 -1.61 -8.85 -22.79
C VAL A 47 -1.69 -7.42 -22.26
N PHE A 48 -0.64 -7.03 -21.56
CA PHE A 48 -0.49 -5.78 -20.84
C PHE A 48 0.70 -5.03 -21.41
N THR A 49 0.58 -3.71 -21.47
CA THR A 49 1.64 -2.83 -21.96
C THR A 49 2.54 -2.38 -20.81
N TYR A 50 3.64 -1.72 -21.15
CA TYR A 50 4.44 -0.98 -20.17
C TYR A 50 3.60 0.04 -19.36
N LYS A 51 2.58 0.65 -19.98
CA LYS A 51 1.67 1.57 -19.31
C LYS A 51 0.81 0.83 -18.26
N ASP A 52 0.30 -0.36 -18.58
CA ASP A 52 -0.46 -1.17 -17.63
C ASP A 52 0.38 -1.63 -16.44
N ARG A 53 1.66 -1.95 -16.69
CA ARG A 53 2.63 -2.22 -15.63
C ARG A 53 2.79 -1.01 -14.69
N ALA A 54 2.95 0.20 -15.24
CA ALA A 54 3.03 1.42 -14.43
C ALA A 54 1.74 1.66 -13.62
N ARG A 55 0.57 1.39 -14.21
CA ARG A 55 -0.72 1.47 -13.50
C ARG A 55 -0.78 0.49 -12.33
N LEU A 56 -0.33 -0.75 -12.49
CA LEU A 56 -0.25 -1.73 -11.41
C LEU A 56 0.62 -1.24 -10.25
N ILE A 57 1.77 -0.62 -10.54
CA ILE A 57 2.64 -0.04 -9.51
C ILE A 57 1.92 1.09 -8.73
N ILE A 58 1.15 1.94 -9.41
CA ILE A 58 0.34 2.99 -8.76
C ILE A 58 -0.73 2.37 -7.86
N ILE A 59 -1.43 1.33 -8.34
CA ILE A 59 -2.45 0.62 -7.56
C ILE A 59 -1.84 0.03 -6.29
N MET A 60 -0.67 -0.63 -6.41
CA MET A 60 0.03 -1.23 -5.27
C MET A 60 0.44 -0.17 -4.23
N ARG A 61 1.01 0.95 -4.68
CA ARG A 61 1.42 2.05 -3.80
C ARG A 61 0.21 2.65 -3.08
N GLY A 62 -0.86 2.96 -3.79
CA GLY A 62 -2.09 3.50 -3.21
C GLY A 62 -2.69 2.55 -2.17
N LYS A 63 -2.72 1.25 -2.45
CA LYS A 63 -3.19 0.25 -1.48
C LYS A 63 -2.35 0.21 -0.22
N ARG A 64 -1.02 0.29 -0.35
CA ARG A 64 -0.08 0.30 0.79
C ARG A 64 -0.23 1.56 1.65
N THR A 65 -0.59 2.69 1.07
CA THR A 65 -0.83 3.96 1.79
C THR A 65 -2.26 4.10 2.32
N GLY A 66 -3.09 3.05 2.19
CA GLY A 66 -4.47 3.07 2.67
C GLY A 66 -5.44 3.85 1.77
N THR A 67 -5.06 4.18 0.54
CA THR A 67 -5.95 4.81 -0.43
C THR A 67 -7.00 3.81 -0.92
N SER A 68 -8.26 4.25 -0.97
CA SER A 68 -9.36 3.41 -1.48
C SER A 68 -9.20 3.12 -2.97
N LEU A 69 -9.81 2.03 -3.47
CA LEU A 69 -9.79 1.70 -4.90
C LEU A 69 -10.43 2.81 -5.76
N ALA A 70 -11.45 3.49 -5.24
CA ALA A 70 -12.08 4.63 -5.90
C ALA A 70 -11.11 5.83 -6.01
N GLY A 71 -10.35 6.12 -4.94
CA GLY A 71 -9.31 7.15 -4.97
C GLY A 71 -8.19 6.81 -5.94
N ILE A 72 -7.73 5.56 -5.95
CA ILE A 72 -6.75 5.06 -6.91
C ILE A 72 -7.27 5.22 -8.34
N LYS A 73 -8.54 4.88 -8.61
CA LYS A 73 -9.16 5.08 -9.93
C LYS A 73 -9.10 6.53 -10.37
N LYS A 74 -9.45 7.49 -9.50
CA LYS A 74 -9.36 8.93 -9.82
C LYS A 74 -7.94 9.35 -10.20
N ILE A 75 -6.92 8.84 -9.48
CA ILE A 75 -5.51 9.12 -9.79
C ILE A 75 -5.12 8.56 -11.16
N LEU A 76 -5.58 7.35 -11.48
CA LEU A 76 -5.34 6.71 -12.77
C LEU A 76 -6.05 7.42 -13.92
N ASP A 77 -7.30 7.84 -13.73
CA ASP A 77 -8.08 8.57 -14.73
C ASP A 77 -7.40 9.93 -15.05
N LEU A 78 -6.85 10.61 -14.03
CA LEU A 78 -6.05 11.83 -14.21
C LEU A 78 -4.70 11.58 -14.90
N TYR A 79 -4.07 10.43 -14.65
CA TYR A 79 -2.84 10.02 -15.32
C TYR A 79 -3.03 9.86 -16.83
N ASP A 80 -4.20 9.39 -17.25
CA ASP A 80 -4.52 9.22 -18.67
C ASP A 80 -4.90 10.54 -19.36
N ALA A 81 -5.37 11.54 -18.61
CA ALA A 81 -5.98 12.76 -19.15
C ALA A 81 -5.05 13.98 -19.26
N ASP A 82 -3.91 14.03 -18.55
CA ASP A 82 -3.02 15.20 -18.51
C ASP A 82 -1.60 14.86 -19.02
N PRO A 83 -1.25 15.14 -20.29
CA PRO A 83 0.08 14.92 -20.83
C PRO A 83 1.19 15.70 -20.12
N LYS A 84 0.84 16.78 -19.40
CA LYS A 84 1.79 17.61 -18.64
C LYS A 84 1.76 17.27 -17.14
N HIS A 85 0.88 16.39 -16.67
CA HIS A 85 0.77 15.88 -15.30
C HIS A 85 0.63 16.94 -14.16
N HIS A 86 0.43 18.24 -14.45
CA HIS A 86 0.45 19.28 -13.42
C HIS A 86 -0.80 19.30 -12.53
N LYS A 87 -2.01 19.19 -13.11
CA LYS A 87 -3.25 19.17 -12.30
C LYS A 87 -3.36 17.87 -11.51
N GLN A 88 -2.87 16.78 -12.09
CA GLN A 88 -2.75 15.48 -11.43
C GLN A 88 -1.81 15.56 -10.21
N ALA A 89 -0.60 16.10 -10.39
CA ALA A 89 0.39 16.18 -9.32
C ALA A 89 -0.16 16.93 -8.10
N LYS A 90 -0.91 18.01 -8.32
CA LYS A 90 -1.54 18.78 -7.25
C LYS A 90 -2.62 17.97 -6.51
N ALA A 91 -3.49 17.27 -7.22
CA ALA A 91 -4.53 16.45 -6.60
C ALA A 91 -3.94 15.27 -5.79
N VAL A 92 -2.93 14.60 -6.33
CA VAL A 92 -2.21 13.53 -5.64
C VAL A 92 -1.49 14.07 -4.41
N LEU A 93 -0.80 15.22 -4.53
CA LEU A 93 -0.09 15.85 -3.42
C LEU A 93 -1.03 16.20 -2.26
N ASN A 94 -2.20 16.76 -2.55
CA ASN A 94 -3.18 17.08 -1.52
C ASN A 94 -3.67 15.83 -0.79
N GLY A 95 -4.04 14.78 -1.53
CA GLY A 95 -4.45 13.51 -0.92
C GLY A 95 -3.34 12.84 -0.10
N ILE A 96 -2.08 12.98 -0.51
CA ILE A 96 -0.93 12.50 0.26
C ILE A 96 -0.78 13.30 1.56
N LYS A 97 -0.89 14.63 1.51
CA LYS A 97 -0.79 15.50 2.69
C LYS A 97 -1.84 15.16 3.73
N GLU A 98 -3.11 15.05 3.32
CA GLU A 98 -4.22 14.65 4.19
C GLU A 98 -3.93 13.30 4.87
N ARG A 99 -3.38 12.34 4.11
CA ARG A 99 -3.09 11.01 4.64
C ARG A 99 -1.91 11.01 5.62
N ILE A 100 -0.88 11.81 5.36
CA ILE A 100 0.24 12.00 6.29
C ILE A 100 -0.28 12.55 7.61
N THR A 101 -1.09 13.61 7.58
CA THR A 101 -1.68 14.19 8.79
C THR A 101 -2.45 13.16 9.61
N ILE A 102 -3.33 12.38 8.98
CA ILE A 102 -4.10 11.31 9.67
C ILE A 102 -3.15 10.29 10.32
N PHE A 103 -2.09 9.86 9.63
CA PHE A 103 -1.18 8.87 10.18
C PHE A 103 -0.28 9.42 11.29
N GLU A 104 0.07 10.70 11.24
CA GLU A 104 0.79 11.36 12.32
C GLU A 104 -0.08 11.47 13.58
N GLU A 105 -1.35 11.87 13.43
CA GLU A 105 -2.31 11.89 14.55
C GLU A 105 -2.48 10.50 15.16
N GLN A 106 -2.73 9.48 14.34
CA GLN A 106 -2.84 8.09 14.81
C GLN A 106 -1.57 7.59 15.52
N ARG A 107 -0.39 8.04 15.08
CA ARG A 107 0.88 7.67 15.72
C ARG A 107 0.99 8.27 17.13
N GLU A 108 0.61 9.53 17.30
CA GLU A 108 0.65 10.18 18.61
C GLU A 108 -0.39 9.58 19.58
N GLU A 109 -1.60 9.27 19.10
CA GLU A 109 -2.60 8.54 19.89
C GLU A 109 -2.09 7.17 20.34
N LEU A 110 -1.50 6.40 19.41
CA LEU A 110 -0.97 5.08 19.71
C LEU A 110 0.17 5.15 20.73
N LYS A 111 0.98 6.20 20.70
CA LYS A 111 2.04 6.44 21.68
C LYS A 111 1.48 6.62 23.09
N ILE A 112 0.41 7.41 23.26
CA ILE A 112 -0.25 7.59 24.55
C ILE A 112 -0.76 6.26 25.10
N VAL A 113 -1.40 5.45 24.25
CA VAL A 113 -1.89 4.11 24.63
C VAL A 113 -0.74 3.19 25.06
N LEU A 114 0.39 3.21 24.34
CA LEU A 114 1.56 2.41 24.69
C LEU A 114 2.14 2.83 26.04
N ASP A 115 2.23 4.13 26.33
CA ASP A 115 2.72 4.65 27.61
C ASP A 115 1.80 4.20 28.78
N GLU A 116 0.48 4.20 28.57
CA GLU A 116 -0.48 3.69 29.56
C GLU A 116 -0.32 2.17 29.80
N LEU A 117 -0.16 1.39 28.73
CA LEU A 117 0.08 -0.06 28.83
C LEU A 117 1.38 -0.38 29.58
N GLU A 118 2.43 0.40 29.34
CA GLU A 118 3.70 0.28 30.06
C GLU A 118 3.55 0.58 31.56
N LEU A 119 2.76 1.61 31.93
CA LEU A 119 2.45 1.90 33.32
C LEU A 119 1.70 0.74 33.99
N ILE A 120 0.67 0.22 33.34
CA ILE A 120 -0.11 -0.93 33.83
C ILE A 120 0.80 -2.15 34.02
N LYS A 121 1.62 -2.48 33.01
CA LYS A 121 2.59 -3.58 33.07
C LYS A 121 3.52 -3.43 34.29
N ASN A 122 4.08 -2.24 34.49
CA ASN A 122 4.99 -1.98 35.61
C ASN A 122 4.30 -2.12 36.97
N ASN A 123 3.02 -1.74 37.07
CA ASN A 123 2.23 -1.94 38.29
C ASN A 123 1.98 -3.43 38.56
N CYS A 124 1.64 -4.22 37.54
CA CYS A 124 1.50 -5.67 37.67
C CYS A 124 2.80 -6.33 38.14
N LEU A 125 3.94 -5.95 37.55
CA LEU A 125 5.25 -6.46 37.94
C LEU A 125 5.60 -6.13 39.41
N LYS A 126 5.24 -4.94 39.90
CA LYS A 126 5.43 -4.57 41.31
C LYS A 126 4.60 -5.43 42.26
N ILE A 127 3.38 -5.79 41.89
CA ILE A 127 2.53 -6.68 42.69
C ILE A 127 3.18 -8.07 42.75
N LEU A 128 3.53 -8.63 41.59
CA LEU A 128 4.16 -9.95 41.51
C LEU A 128 5.54 -10.02 42.20
N GLY A 129 6.27 -8.89 42.23
CA GLY A 129 7.55 -8.79 42.94
C GLY A 129 7.42 -8.66 44.45
N LYS A 130 6.30 -8.13 44.96
CA LYS A 130 6.06 -7.98 46.41
C LYS A 130 5.67 -9.29 47.10
N ASP A 131 5.20 -10.29 46.36
CA ASP A 131 4.82 -11.59 46.92
C ASP A 131 6.04 -12.48 47.27
N ASN A 132 7.26 -12.13 46.82
CA ASN A 132 8.49 -12.90 47.10
C ASN A 132 9.31 -12.44 48.32
N ASP A 133 8.91 -11.36 48.99
CA ASP A 133 9.63 -10.78 50.15
C ASP A 133 8.90 -10.99 51.48
N ASN A 134 8.11 -12.06 51.61
CA ASN A 134 7.60 -12.49 52.91
C ASN A 134 8.31 -13.77 53.37
N PRO A 135 9.55 -13.70 53.91
CA PRO A 135 10.03 -14.76 54.76
C PRO A 135 9.15 -14.73 56.01
N SER A 136 8.31 -15.76 56.14
CA SER A 136 7.53 -16.05 57.33
C SER A 136 8.39 -15.85 58.59
N ASP A 137 8.01 -14.88 59.41
CA ASP A 137 8.19 -15.01 60.86
C ASP A 137 7.57 -16.35 61.24
N PHE A 138 8.42 -17.32 61.61
CA PHE A 138 8.31 -18.33 62.67
C PHE A 138 9.33 -19.46 62.44
#